data_AF-A0A7U3YH88-F1
#
_entry.id   AF-A0A7U3YH88-F1
#
_cell.length_a   1.000
_cell.length_b   1.000
_cell.length_c   1.000
_cell.angle_alpha   90.00
_cell.angle_beta   90.00
_cell.angle_gamma   90.00
#
_symmetry.space_group_name_H-M   'P 1'
#
loop_
_entity.id
_entity.type
_entity.pdbx_description
1 polymer ?
#
loop_
_entity_poly.entity_id
_entity_poly.type
_entity_poly.pdbx_seq_one_letter_code
_entity_poly.pdbx_strand_id
1 'polypeptide(L)'
;MKIDLGYIGAIVARNRAKMPSVYEIKNPLAGKQLEVIRNGQAYKLTISDEIKQVQGMMAMTVEEFFQKDINVQNADPSDIFSYRPQDQWLVFSQYLHESKYFDSLSDEELKKVESILQHITDGMDSLVKNSGINLFAIKKEQPNSYEAHLELASSTAALQHFSDTFLSGNVKAGFDQLIQDYVRHNTKKVMDYQSVEEKFYAARAKINPLNAPLTYRQARHLSMTNKLGKTIYTHEEIESVIKNYQEMFKEIKNEEDLSSVLLKAKEQLLEFVTKGISPKDADYQLARDFVTQRSDDTFKRIENYWKMIWQGKQELHSAFRR
;
A
#
# COMPACT_ATOMS: atom_id res chain seq x y z
N MET A 1 -8.19 19.54 6.56
CA MET A 1 -8.82 18.45 7.32
C MET A 1 -7.93 18.13 8.52
N LYS A 2 -8.48 17.85 9.70
CA LYS A 2 -7.70 17.30 10.83
C LYS A 2 -7.73 15.78 10.73
N ILE A 3 -6.59 15.10 10.84
CA ILE A 3 -6.56 13.64 10.81
C ILE A 3 -7.21 13.06 12.09
N ASP A 4 -8.14 12.12 11.94
CA ASP A 4 -8.73 11.36 13.05
C ASP A 4 -8.08 9.96 13.07
N LEU A 5 -7.25 9.71 14.08
CA LEU A 5 -6.58 8.42 14.25
C LEU A 5 -7.55 7.29 14.69
N GLY A 6 -8.71 7.66 15.24
CA GLY A 6 -9.80 6.75 15.59
C GLY A 6 -10.67 6.33 14.40
N TYR A 7 -10.56 7.02 13.27
CA TYR A 7 -11.32 6.70 12.06
C TYR A 7 -10.79 5.42 11.40
N ILE A 8 -11.68 4.44 11.19
CA ILE A 8 -11.35 3.12 10.61
C ILE A 8 -12.28 2.75 9.45
N GLY A 9 -12.85 3.77 8.80
CA GLY A 9 -13.74 3.64 7.66
C GLY A 9 -15.18 4.08 7.93
N ALA A 10 -15.84 4.50 6.86
CA ALA A 10 -17.16 5.10 6.85
C ALA A 10 -18.26 4.10 7.23
N ILE A 11 -18.11 2.80 6.91
CA ILE A 11 -19.05 1.77 7.39
C ILE A 11 -19.07 1.69 8.91
N VAL A 12 -17.89 1.69 9.52
CA VAL A 12 -17.78 1.59 10.98
C VAL A 12 -18.30 2.88 11.61
N ALA A 13 -17.96 4.03 11.05
CA ALA A 13 -18.46 5.32 11.50
C ALA A 13 -20.00 5.40 11.44
N ARG A 14 -20.62 4.96 10.33
CA ARG A 14 -22.08 4.91 10.15
C ARG A 14 -22.76 3.96 11.13
N ASN A 15 -22.13 2.81 11.41
CA ASN A 15 -22.69 1.76 12.27
C ASN A 15 -22.20 1.82 13.73
N ARG A 16 -21.57 2.92 14.14
CA ARG A 16 -20.97 3.09 15.48
C ARG A 16 -21.95 2.83 16.64
N ALA A 17 -23.26 3.06 16.43
CA ALA A 17 -24.31 2.78 17.40
C ALA A 17 -24.78 1.31 17.43
N LYS A 18 -24.47 0.51 16.40
CA LYS A 18 -24.91 -0.89 16.21
C LYS A 18 -23.82 -1.91 16.45
N MET A 19 -22.55 -1.51 16.46
CA MET A 19 -21.46 -2.40 16.84
C MET A 19 -21.43 -2.52 18.37
N PRO A 20 -21.49 -3.73 18.94
CA PRO A 20 -21.04 -3.94 20.31
C PRO A 20 -19.62 -3.38 20.35
N SER A 21 -19.37 -2.51 21.32
CA SER A 21 -18.05 -1.96 21.54
C SER A 21 -17.06 -3.13 21.49
N VAL A 22 -16.10 -3.12 20.57
CA VAL A 22 -14.94 -4.06 20.60
C VAL A 22 -14.17 -3.93 21.93
N TYR A 23 -14.56 -2.96 22.74
CA TYR A 23 -13.96 -2.38 23.93
C TYR A 23 -14.22 -3.05 25.28
N GLU A 24 -14.86 -4.22 25.38
CA GLU A 24 -15.00 -4.89 26.69
C GLU A 24 -14.87 -6.42 26.63
N ILE A 25 -13.72 -6.93 26.17
CA ILE A 25 -13.30 -8.27 26.62
C ILE A 25 -12.59 -8.13 27.97
N LYS A 26 -13.37 -7.96 29.04
CA LYS A 26 -12.84 -8.10 30.40
C LYS A 26 -12.55 -9.58 30.65
N ASN A 27 -11.29 -9.98 30.55
CA ASN A 27 -10.88 -11.33 30.97
C ASN A 27 -10.96 -11.42 32.52
N PRO A 28 -11.87 -12.24 33.08
CA PRO A 28 -12.13 -12.29 34.53
C PRO A 28 -11.00 -12.92 35.35
N LEU A 29 -9.92 -13.39 34.70
CA LEU A 29 -8.81 -14.10 35.33
C LEU A 29 -7.55 -13.24 35.54
N ALA A 30 -7.44 -12.08 34.89
CA ALA A 30 -6.21 -11.30 34.98
C ALA A 30 -5.95 -10.79 36.41
N GLY A 31 -4.70 -10.95 36.85
CA GLY A 31 -4.28 -10.63 38.22
C GLY A 31 -4.76 -11.62 39.28
N LYS A 32 -5.53 -12.67 38.93
CA LYS A 32 -5.91 -13.73 39.87
C LYS A 32 -4.81 -14.79 39.96
N GLN A 33 -4.62 -15.29 41.18
CA GLN A 33 -3.82 -16.49 41.43
C GLN A 33 -4.73 -17.72 41.30
N LEU A 34 -4.29 -18.71 40.53
CA LEU A 34 -4.98 -19.98 40.37
C LEU A 34 -4.18 -21.05 41.09
N GLU A 35 -4.82 -21.77 42.02
CA GLU A 35 -4.25 -22.99 42.59
C GLU A 35 -4.60 -24.17 41.70
N VAL A 36 -3.58 -24.87 41.21
CA VAL A 36 -3.73 -26.08 40.39
C VAL A 36 -2.97 -27.23 41.04
N ILE A 37 -3.55 -28.42 41.05
CA ILE A 37 -2.89 -29.61 41.60
C ILE A 37 -2.31 -30.40 40.42
N ARG A 38 -0.99 -30.63 40.45
CA ARG A 38 -0.28 -31.49 39.50
C ARG A 38 0.54 -32.50 40.29
N ASN A 39 0.41 -33.78 39.95
CA ASN A 39 1.10 -34.88 40.66
C ASN A 39 0.86 -34.89 42.19
N GLY A 40 -0.35 -34.54 42.64
CA GLY A 40 -0.70 -34.53 44.07
C GLY A 40 -0.13 -33.36 44.87
N GLN A 41 0.59 -32.42 44.26
CA GLN A 41 1.05 -31.18 44.88
C GLN A 41 0.30 -29.97 44.32
N ALA A 42 -0.07 -29.05 45.21
CA ALA A 42 -0.71 -27.79 44.86
C ALA A 42 0.34 -26.75 44.42
N TYR A 43 0.11 -26.13 43.27
CA TYR A 43 0.93 -25.05 42.71
C TYR A 43 0.08 -23.78 42.59
N LYS A 44 0.65 -22.63 42.99
CA LYS A 44 0.06 -21.31 42.74
C LYS A 44 0.61 -20.75 41.44
N LEU A 45 -0.27 -20.55 40.46
CA LEU A 45 0.04 -19.85 39.21
C LEU A 45 -0.42 -18.40 39.33
N THR A 46 0.49 -17.46 39.07
CA THR A 46 0.15 -16.04 38.89
C THR A 46 0.05 -15.77 37.40
N ILE A 47 -1.08 -15.24 36.95
CA ILE A 47 -1.21 -14.75 35.59
C ILE A 47 -0.27 -13.54 35.41
N SER A 48 0.68 -13.65 34.48
CA SER A 48 1.86 -12.79 34.36
C SER A 48 1.55 -11.37 33.85
N ASP A 49 2.48 -10.42 34.02
CA ASP A 49 2.28 -8.99 33.67
C ASP A 49 2.04 -8.77 32.16
N GLU A 50 2.43 -9.73 31.32
CA GLU A 50 2.10 -9.76 29.89
C GLU A 50 0.58 -9.77 29.66
N ILE A 51 -0.21 -10.43 30.52
CA ILE A 51 -1.68 -10.41 30.41
C ILE A 51 -2.25 -9.04 30.84
N LYS A 52 -1.60 -8.32 31.77
CA LYS A 52 -1.98 -6.93 32.10
C LYS A 52 -1.65 -5.96 30.98
N GLN A 53 -0.53 -6.15 30.27
CA GLN A 53 -0.20 -5.36 29.08
C GLN A 53 -1.21 -5.60 27.95
N VAL A 54 -1.57 -6.87 27.70
CA VAL A 54 -2.61 -7.23 26.71
C VAL A 54 -3.98 -6.66 27.11
N GLN A 55 -4.35 -6.66 28.39
CA GLN A 55 -5.57 -6.01 28.86
C GLN A 55 -5.52 -4.48 28.76
N GLY A 56 -4.39 -3.87 29.08
CA GLY A 56 -4.18 -2.44 28.88
C GLY A 56 -4.40 -2.07 27.41
N MET A 57 -3.85 -2.86 26.47
CA MET A 57 -4.10 -2.69 25.04
C MET A 57 -5.56 -2.89 24.64
N MET A 58 -6.26 -3.87 25.22
CA MET A 58 -7.69 -4.12 24.95
C MET A 58 -8.63 -3.06 25.56
N ALA A 59 -8.16 -2.29 26.54
CA ALA A 59 -8.91 -1.20 27.17
C ALA A 59 -8.67 0.18 26.52
N MET A 60 -7.70 0.29 25.61
CA MET A 60 -7.41 1.53 24.88
C MET A 60 -8.52 1.82 23.87
N THR A 61 -8.84 3.10 23.72
CA THR A 61 -9.56 3.57 22.54
C THR A 61 -8.71 3.30 21.29
N VAL A 62 -9.35 3.16 20.12
CA VAL A 62 -8.61 3.02 18.85
C VAL A 62 -7.62 4.18 18.65
N GLU A 63 -7.99 5.38 19.08
CA GLU A 63 -7.11 6.55 19.02
C GLU A 63 -5.87 6.40 19.92
N GLU A 64 -6.03 6.00 21.18
CA GLU A 64 -4.90 5.74 22.09
C GLU A 64 -4.00 4.59 21.61
N PHE A 65 -4.59 3.60 20.96
CA PHE A 65 -3.86 2.49 20.36
C PHE A 65 -2.97 2.98 19.20
N PHE A 66 -3.52 3.78 18.28
CA PHE A 66 -2.77 4.34 17.15
C PHE A 66 -1.74 5.40 17.56
N GLN A 67 -1.94 6.15 18.64
CA GLN A 67 -0.91 7.06 19.17
C GLN A 67 0.38 6.33 19.61
N LYS A 68 0.29 5.03 19.86
CA LYS A 68 1.46 4.18 20.16
C LYS A 68 2.10 3.57 18.91
N ASP A 69 1.53 3.79 17.73
CA ASP A 69 2.11 3.36 16.47
C ASP A 69 3.42 4.10 16.20
N ILE A 70 4.47 3.36 15.83
CA ILE A 70 5.78 3.94 15.54
C ILE A 70 5.73 4.92 14.36
N ASN A 71 4.83 4.73 13.40
CA ASN A 71 4.68 5.64 12.28
C ASN A 71 3.97 6.93 12.70
N VAL A 72 2.97 6.84 13.58
CA VAL A 72 2.30 8.04 14.14
C VAL A 72 3.27 8.86 14.99
N GLN A 73 4.12 8.21 15.79
CA GLN A 73 5.13 8.90 16.60
C GLN A 73 6.19 9.63 15.77
N ASN A 74 6.47 9.13 14.56
CA ASN A 74 7.44 9.71 13.64
C ASN A 74 6.78 10.49 12.48
N ALA A 75 5.47 10.73 12.56
CA ALA A 75 4.72 11.43 11.53
C ALA A 75 5.18 12.89 11.42
N ASP A 76 5.25 13.40 10.18
CA ASP A 76 5.46 14.81 9.91
C ASP A 76 4.14 15.55 10.14
N PRO A 77 4.07 16.51 11.09
CA PRO A 77 2.84 17.24 11.38
C PRO A 77 2.27 18.04 10.22
N SER A 78 3.09 18.33 9.20
CA SER A 78 2.67 19.02 7.97
C SER A 78 2.19 18.07 6.86
N ASP A 79 2.26 16.77 7.10
CA ASP A 79 1.96 15.73 6.13
C ASP A 79 0.94 14.73 6.69
N ILE A 80 -0.32 14.89 6.31
CA ILE A 80 -1.44 14.07 6.79
C ILE A 80 -1.29 12.58 6.44
N PHE A 81 -0.60 12.24 5.34
CA PHE A 81 -0.41 10.86 4.91
C PHE A 81 0.66 10.15 5.75
N SER A 82 1.57 10.91 6.36
CA SER A 82 2.61 10.35 7.24
C SER A 82 2.06 9.67 8.51
N TYR A 83 0.85 10.03 8.93
CA TYR A 83 0.15 9.41 10.05
C TYR A 83 -0.48 8.04 9.73
N ARG A 84 -0.68 7.74 8.45
CA ARG A 84 -1.39 6.53 7.98
C ARG A 84 -0.64 5.85 6.83
N PRO A 85 0.66 5.55 6.95
CA PRO A 85 1.45 5.17 5.79
C PRO A 85 1.13 3.77 5.23
N GLN A 86 0.36 2.95 5.97
CA GLN A 86 -0.13 1.62 5.55
C GLN A 86 -1.62 1.60 5.19
N ASP A 87 -2.33 2.71 5.39
CA ASP A 87 -3.77 2.83 5.21
C ASP A 87 -4.11 4.23 4.65
N GLN A 88 -3.39 4.68 3.61
CA GLN A 88 -3.53 6.05 3.10
C GLN A 88 -4.93 6.33 2.54
N TRP A 89 -5.64 5.28 2.10
CA TRP A 89 -7.04 5.36 1.71
C TRP A 89 -7.96 5.91 2.81
N LEU A 90 -7.64 5.73 4.09
CA LEU A 90 -8.44 6.26 5.21
C LEU A 90 -8.43 7.78 5.24
N VAL A 91 -7.36 8.43 4.76
CA VAL A 91 -7.32 9.90 4.65
C VAL A 91 -8.38 10.38 3.66
N PHE A 92 -8.47 9.71 2.50
CA PHE A 92 -9.49 10.00 1.49
C PHE A 92 -10.89 9.65 1.99
N SER A 93 -11.07 8.48 2.61
CA SER A 93 -12.38 8.05 3.12
C SER A 93 -12.88 8.99 4.24
N GLN A 94 -12.01 9.39 5.17
CA GLN A 94 -12.36 10.34 6.23
C GLN A 94 -12.85 11.67 5.64
N TYR A 95 -12.14 12.20 4.63
CA TYR A 95 -12.55 13.42 3.96
C TYR A 95 -13.94 13.30 3.32
N LEU A 96 -14.21 12.19 2.63
CA LEU A 96 -15.51 11.93 2.00
C LEU A 96 -16.62 11.81 3.06
N HIS A 97 -16.33 11.18 4.20
CA HIS A 97 -17.24 11.07 5.33
C HIS A 97 -17.57 12.45 5.94
N GLU A 98 -16.55 13.26 6.25
CA GLU A 98 -16.73 14.61 6.80
C GLU A 98 -17.46 15.55 5.83
N SER A 99 -17.25 15.33 4.53
CA SER A 99 -17.94 16.06 3.45
C SER A 99 -19.38 15.58 3.21
N LYS A 100 -19.87 14.60 3.98
CA LYS A 100 -21.20 14.00 3.86
C LYS A 100 -21.46 13.32 2.50
N TYR A 101 -20.41 13.03 1.74
CA TYR A 101 -20.53 12.35 0.45
C TYR A 101 -21.22 10.99 0.60
N PHE A 102 -20.88 10.28 1.67
CA PHE A 102 -21.44 8.96 1.93
C PHE A 102 -22.91 8.99 2.36
N ASP A 103 -23.48 10.12 2.81
CA ASP A 103 -24.84 10.15 3.36
C ASP A 103 -25.92 9.74 2.33
N SER A 104 -25.64 9.93 1.04
CA SER A 104 -26.54 9.53 -0.06
C SER A 104 -26.31 8.10 -0.56
N LEU A 105 -25.30 7.38 -0.06
CA LEU A 105 -24.96 6.03 -0.52
C LEU A 105 -25.49 4.96 0.43
N SER A 106 -25.96 3.83 -0.12
CA SER A 106 -26.22 2.61 0.65
C SER A 106 -24.95 2.05 1.31
N ASP A 107 -25.09 1.08 2.22
CA ASP A 107 -23.94 0.43 2.87
C ASP A 107 -23.10 -0.35 1.84
N GLU A 108 -23.74 -0.98 0.85
CA GLU A 108 -23.06 -1.69 -0.23
C GLU A 108 -22.26 -0.74 -1.13
N GLU A 109 -22.84 0.39 -1.51
CA GLU A 109 -22.19 1.41 -2.35
C GLU A 109 -21.01 2.06 -1.62
N LEU A 110 -21.18 2.41 -0.35
CA LEU A 110 -20.12 2.94 0.48
C LEU A 110 -18.94 1.94 0.58
N LYS A 111 -19.21 0.66 0.86
CA LYS A 111 -18.16 -0.38 0.91
C LYS A 111 -17.37 -0.47 -0.38
N LYS A 112 -18.05 -0.37 -1.51
CA LYS A 112 -17.40 -0.38 -2.83
C LYS A 112 -16.49 0.83 -3.02
N VAL A 113 -16.95 2.02 -2.66
CA VAL A 113 -16.13 3.24 -2.73
C VAL A 113 -14.89 3.11 -1.85
N GLU A 114 -15.02 2.66 -0.60
CA GLU A 114 -13.86 2.46 0.29
C GLU A 114 -12.91 1.39 -0.24
N SER A 115 -13.45 0.29 -0.79
CA SER A 115 -12.65 -0.77 -1.40
C SER A 115 -11.86 -0.26 -2.62
N ILE A 116 -12.47 0.56 -3.48
CA ILE A 116 -11.77 1.20 -4.61
C ILE A 116 -10.58 2.03 -4.10
N LEU A 117 -10.79 2.89 -3.11
CA LEU A 117 -9.72 3.72 -2.54
C LEU A 117 -8.60 2.88 -1.90
N GLN A 118 -8.97 1.82 -1.18
CA GLN A 118 -8.02 0.87 -0.60
C GLN A 118 -7.14 0.24 -1.68
N HIS A 119 -7.76 -0.29 -2.75
CA HIS A 119 -7.02 -0.94 -3.83
C HIS A 119 -6.16 0.04 -4.64
N ILE A 120 -6.58 1.30 -4.83
CA ILE A 120 -5.78 2.31 -5.54
C ILE A 120 -4.50 2.66 -4.75
N THR A 121 -4.58 2.76 -3.42
CA THR A 121 -3.43 3.19 -2.58
C THR A 121 -2.55 2.03 -2.10
N ASP A 122 -3.01 0.79 -2.25
CA ASP A 122 -2.37 -0.42 -1.72
C ASP A 122 -0.89 -0.57 -2.12
N GLY A 123 -0.55 -0.20 -3.36
CA GLY A 123 0.82 -0.20 -3.86
C GLY A 123 1.74 0.72 -3.06
N MET A 124 1.31 1.94 -2.72
CA MET A 124 2.09 2.89 -1.90
C MET A 124 2.11 2.54 -0.43
N ASP A 125 1.02 1.96 0.07
CA ASP A 125 0.90 1.48 1.44
C ASP A 125 1.84 0.31 1.73
N SER A 126 2.26 -0.44 0.71
CA SER A 126 3.23 -1.54 0.85
C SER A 126 4.68 -1.10 1.10
N LEU A 127 5.00 0.19 0.87
CA LEU A 127 6.38 0.69 0.92
C LEU A 127 6.88 1.03 2.34
N VAL A 128 6.11 0.74 3.39
CA VAL A 128 6.45 1.16 4.76
C VAL A 128 7.61 0.36 5.32
N LYS A 129 8.62 1.06 5.86
CA LYS A 129 9.86 0.47 6.38
C LYS A 129 9.67 -0.21 7.75
N ASN A 130 8.82 0.36 8.59
CA ASN A 130 8.54 -0.14 9.93
C ASN A 130 7.16 -0.78 9.95
N SER A 131 7.09 -2.07 10.27
CA SER A 131 5.83 -2.76 10.52
C SER A 131 5.16 -2.16 11.76
N GLY A 132 4.34 -1.14 11.54
CA GLY A 132 3.36 -0.63 12.51
C GLY A 132 2.04 -1.40 12.40
N ILE A 133 1.02 -0.87 13.05
CA ILE A 133 -0.36 -1.33 12.96
C ILE A 133 -0.82 -1.25 11.49
N ASN A 134 -1.39 -2.34 11.03
CA ASN A 134 -2.02 -2.49 9.72
C ASN A 134 -3.41 -3.07 9.97
N LEU A 135 -4.47 -2.32 9.68
CA LEU A 135 -5.82 -2.70 10.08
C LEU A 135 -6.36 -3.91 9.32
N PHE A 136 -5.89 -4.13 8.09
CA PHE A 136 -6.46 -5.14 7.19
C PHE A 136 -5.47 -6.25 6.82
N ALA A 137 -4.29 -6.26 7.44
CA ALA A 137 -3.30 -7.33 7.42
C ALA A 137 -3.02 -7.94 6.03
N ILE A 138 -3.10 -7.15 4.98
CA ILE A 138 -2.69 -7.57 3.64
C ILE A 138 -1.18 -7.82 3.74
N LYS A 139 -0.75 -9.09 3.67
CA LYS A 139 0.66 -9.44 3.58
C LYS A 139 1.15 -9.00 2.21
N LYS A 140 1.93 -7.93 2.18
CA LYS A 140 2.41 -7.32 0.94
C LYS A 140 3.84 -7.75 0.72
N GLU A 141 4.10 -8.40 -0.42
CA GLU A 141 5.49 -8.51 -0.88
C GLU A 141 5.99 -7.11 -1.19
N GLN A 142 7.18 -6.79 -0.69
CA GLN A 142 7.74 -5.46 -0.86
C GLN A 142 8.01 -5.20 -2.36
N PRO A 143 7.44 -4.16 -2.97
CA PRO A 143 7.73 -3.81 -4.36
C PRO A 143 9.17 -3.36 -4.50
N ASN A 144 9.77 -3.57 -5.66
CA ASN A 144 11.03 -2.92 -6.02
C ASN A 144 10.82 -1.45 -6.37
N SER A 145 11.89 -0.66 -6.46
CA SER A 145 11.80 0.79 -6.64
C SER A 145 11.08 1.19 -7.92
N TYR A 146 11.34 0.47 -9.01
CA TYR A 146 10.69 0.71 -10.29
C TYR A 146 9.19 0.38 -10.27
N GLU A 147 8.74 -0.57 -9.44
CA GLU A 147 7.31 -0.86 -9.23
C GLU A 147 6.66 0.25 -8.41
N ALA A 148 7.38 0.80 -7.41
CA ALA A 148 6.92 1.93 -6.63
C ALA A 148 6.73 3.19 -7.50
N HIS A 149 7.63 3.43 -8.46
CA HIS A 149 7.51 4.53 -9.44
C HIS A 149 6.25 4.38 -10.31
N LEU A 150 6.00 3.16 -10.80
CA LEU A 150 4.82 2.83 -11.60
C LEU A 150 3.51 2.99 -10.80
N GLU A 151 3.49 2.48 -9.57
CA GLU A 151 2.31 2.56 -8.68
C GLU A 151 1.99 3.99 -8.26
N LEU A 152 3.00 4.82 -7.97
CA LEU A 152 2.77 6.24 -7.72
C LEU A 152 2.07 6.90 -8.91
N ALA A 153 2.57 6.67 -10.13
CA ALA A 153 2.01 7.25 -11.34
C ALA A 153 0.57 6.78 -11.60
N SER A 154 0.33 5.47 -11.56
CA SER A 154 -0.99 4.90 -11.84
C SER A 154 -2.01 5.22 -10.76
N SER A 155 -1.65 5.10 -9.47
CA SER A 155 -2.56 5.43 -8.36
C SER A 155 -2.96 6.90 -8.39
N THR A 156 -2.05 7.80 -8.73
CA THR A 156 -2.36 9.23 -8.91
C THR A 156 -3.40 9.45 -10.02
N ALA A 157 -3.19 8.83 -11.18
CA ALA A 157 -4.12 8.95 -12.30
C ALA A 157 -5.48 8.30 -11.98
N ALA A 158 -5.49 7.16 -11.29
CA ALA A 158 -6.69 6.47 -10.86
C ALA A 158 -7.47 7.26 -9.81
N LEU A 159 -6.82 7.91 -8.84
CA LEU A 159 -7.46 8.84 -7.90
C LEU A 159 -8.08 10.04 -8.62
N GLN A 160 -7.40 10.58 -9.64
CA GLN A 160 -7.95 11.67 -10.44
C GLN A 160 -9.19 11.20 -11.22
N HIS A 161 -9.13 10.01 -11.83
CA HIS A 161 -10.27 9.42 -12.53
C HIS A 161 -11.44 9.10 -11.58
N PHE A 162 -11.14 8.62 -10.37
CA PHE A 162 -12.11 8.43 -9.30
C PHE A 162 -12.80 9.77 -8.95
N SER A 163 -12.01 10.83 -8.73
CA SER A 163 -12.53 12.17 -8.43
C SER A 163 -13.46 12.68 -9.52
N ASP A 164 -13.06 12.54 -10.78
CA ASP A 164 -13.84 12.96 -11.95
C ASP A 164 -15.11 12.10 -12.17
N THR A 165 -15.09 10.86 -11.70
CA THR A 165 -16.20 9.90 -11.88
C THR A 165 -17.24 10.00 -10.78
N PHE A 166 -16.82 10.13 -9.53
CA PHE A 166 -17.71 9.96 -8.38
C PHE A 166 -18.02 11.26 -7.63
N LEU A 167 -17.24 12.32 -7.85
CA LEU A 167 -17.32 13.55 -7.04
C LEU A 167 -17.69 14.75 -7.90
N SER A 168 -18.29 15.76 -7.28
CA SER A 168 -18.59 17.05 -7.91
C SER A 168 -18.50 18.21 -6.91
N GLY A 169 -18.51 19.44 -7.43
CA GLY A 169 -18.53 20.66 -6.62
C GLY A 169 -17.36 20.77 -5.64
N ASN A 170 -17.66 21.27 -4.44
CA ASN A 170 -16.64 21.52 -3.39
C ASN A 170 -16.00 20.23 -2.88
N VAL A 171 -16.75 19.12 -2.84
CA VAL A 171 -16.22 17.82 -2.41
C VAL A 171 -15.11 17.38 -3.35
N LYS A 172 -15.31 17.51 -4.66
CA LYS A 172 -14.30 17.22 -5.67
C LYS A 172 -13.05 18.09 -5.49
N ALA A 173 -13.22 19.41 -5.36
CA ALA A 173 -12.10 20.34 -5.25
C ALA A 173 -11.18 20.03 -4.05
N GLY A 174 -11.74 19.73 -2.88
CA GLY A 174 -10.93 19.33 -1.73
C GLY A 174 -10.34 17.93 -1.86
N PHE A 175 -11.02 17.00 -2.55
CA PHE A 175 -10.46 15.69 -2.86
C PHE A 175 -9.26 15.80 -3.81
N ASP A 176 -9.37 16.61 -4.87
CA ASP A 176 -8.27 16.90 -5.80
C ASP A 176 -7.05 17.49 -5.07
N GLN A 177 -7.28 18.35 -4.07
CA GLN A 177 -6.21 18.86 -3.21
C GLN A 177 -5.55 17.75 -2.37
N LEU A 178 -6.33 16.80 -1.84
CA LEU A 178 -5.77 15.64 -1.13
C LEU A 178 -4.95 14.73 -2.06
N ILE A 179 -5.31 14.62 -3.34
CA ILE A 179 -4.48 13.90 -4.33
C ILE A 179 -3.12 14.59 -4.45
N GLN A 180 -3.06 15.93 -4.50
CA GLN A 180 -1.78 16.65 -4.55
C GLN A 180 -0.93 16.40 -3.30
N ASP A 181 -1.56 16.37 -2.12
CA ASP A 181 -0.88 16.05 -0.86
C ASP A 181 -0.36 14.61 -0.85
N TYR A 182 -1.14 13.64 -1.36
CA TYR A 182 -0.75 12.24 -1.54
C TYR A 182 0.45 12.10 -2.49
N VAL A 183 0.42 12.79 -3.63
CA VAL A 183 1.52 12.79 -4.59
C VAL A 183 2.77 13.37 -3.95
N ARG A 184 2.66 14.52 -3.28
CA ARG A 184 3.80 15.15 -2.59
C ARG A 184 4.41 14.23 -1.53
N HIS A 185 3.58 13.56 -0.74
CA HIS A 185 4.03 12.57 0.25
C HIS A 185 4.78 11.41 -0.40
N ASN A 186 4.14 10.74 -1.36
CA ASN A 186 4.66 9.51 -1.94
C ASN A 186 5.82 9.76 -2.91
N THR A 187 5.91 10.90 -3.59
CA THR A 187 7.09 11.27 -4.37
C THR A 187 8.33 11.27 -3.48
N LYS A 188 8.30 11.96 -2.33
CA LYS A 188 9.42 11.94 -1.38
C LYS A 188 9.78 10.51 -0.95
N LYS A 189 8.78 9.66 -0.78
CA LYS A 189 8.97 8.26 -0.38
C LYS A 189 9.67 7.45 -1.46
N VAL A 190 9.23 7.53 -2.72
CA VAL A 190 9.71 6.67 -3.82
C VAL A 190 11.05 7.09 -4.42
N MET A 191 11.45 8.36 -4.29
CA MET A 191 12.71 8.86 -4.86
C MET A 191 13.94 8.13 -4.28
N ASP A 192 13.94 7.88 -2.96
CA ASP A 192 15.05 7.22 -2.26
C ASP A 192 14.71 5.79 -1.82
N TYR A 193 13.64 5.23 -2.39
CA TYR A 193 13.17 3.91 -2.01
C TYR A 193 13.94 2.81 -2.74
N GLN A 194 14.28 1.76 -2.00
CA GLN A 194 14.80 0.50 -2.51
C GLN A 194 14.30 -0.64 -1.62
N SER A 195 13.88 -1.73 -2.24
CA SER A 195 13.50 -2.94 -1.52
C SER A 195 14.72 -3.58 -0.84
N VAL A 196 14.47 -4.48 0.12
CA VAL A 196 15.54 -5.28 0.73
C VAL A 196 16.26 -6.11 -0.33
N GLU A 197 15.53 -6.62 -1.32
CA GLU A 197 16.06 -7.41 -2.43
C GLU A 197 17.01 -6.58 -3.32
N GLU A 198 16.62 -5.36 -3.70
CA GLU A 198 17.46 -4.46 -4.49
C GLU A 198 18.75 -4.08 -3.74
N LYS A 199 18.63 -3.77 -2.44
CA LYS A 199 19.79 -3.49 -1.59
C LYS A 199 20.72 -4.69 -1.51
N PHE A 200 20.16 -5.90 -1.40
CA PHE A 200 20.95 -7.12 -1.38
C PHE A 200 21.69 -7.34 -2.70
N TYR A 201 21.03 -7.17 -3.85
CA TYR A 201 21.68 -7.27 -5.16
C TYR A 201 22.77 -6.23 -5.35
N ALA A 202 22.52 -4.98 -4.98
CA ALA A 202 23.50 -3.91 -5.07
C ALA A 202 24.71 -4.14 -4.14
N ALA A 203 24.50 -4.63 -2.92
CA ALA A 203 25.58 -4.97 -2.00
C ALA A 203 26.38 -6.17 -2.51
N ARG A 204 25.70 -7.26 -2.90
CA ARG A 204 26.34 -8.49 -3.37
C ARG A 204 27.15 -8.25 -4.64
N ALA A 205 26.69 -7.40 -5.55
CA ALA A 205 27.40 -7.10 -6.80
C ALA A 205 28.76 -6.41 -6.61
N LYS A 206 29.05 -5.88 -5.41
CA LYS A 206 30.33 -5.26 -5.02
C LYS A 206 31.32 -6.25 -4.40
N ILE A 207 30.86 -7.46 -4.05
CA ILE A 207 31.69 -8.48 -3.41
C ILE A 207 32.35 -9.34 -4.50
N ASN A 208 33.61 -9.72 -4.29
CA ASN A 208 34.27 -10.69 -5.15
C ASN A 208 33.52 -12.03 -5.06
N PRO A 209 33.22 -12.68 -6.20
CA PRO A 209 32.50 -13.95 -6.19
C PRO A 209 33.27 -14.98 -5.36
N LEU A 210 32.61 -15.53 -4.34
CA LEU A 210 33.13 -16.66 -3.58
C LEU A 210 33.31 -17.84 -4.55
N ASN A 211 34.38 -18.61 -4.39
CA ASN A 211 34.67 -19.78 -5.21
C ASN A 211 33.79 -20.96 -4.78
N ALA A 212 32.47 -20.79 -4.90
CA ALA A 212 31.47 -21.80 -4.59
C ALA A 212 31.02 -22.49 -5.89
N PRO A 213 30.88 -23.82 -5.90
CA PRO A 213 30.34 -24.52 -7.07
C PRO A 213 28.87 -24.13 -7.25
N LEU A 214 28.54 -23.50 -8.38
CA LEU A 214 27.18 -23.14 -8.76
C LEU A 214 26.72 -24.01 -9.92
N THR A 215 25.45 -24.41 -9.89
CA THR A 215 24.79 -24.94 -11.10
C THR A 215 24.72 -23.86 -12.18
N TYR A 216 24.57 -24.27 -13.45
CA TYR A 216 24.40 -23.34 -14.57
C TYR A 216 23.27 -22.32 -14.34
N ARG A 217 22.12 -22.78 -13.80
CA ARG A 217 20.97 -21.89 -13.49
C ARG A 217 21.31 -20.87 -12.41
N GLN A 218 21.98 -21.29 -11.34
CA GLN A 218 22.40 -20.40 -10.25
C GLN A 218 23.43 -19.38 -10.75
N ALA A 219 24.39 -19.79 -11.57
CA ALA A 219 25.40 -18.89 -12.14
C ALA A 219 24.76 -17.83 -13.05
N ARG A 220 23.80 -18.20 -13.91
CA ARG A 220 23.08 -17.24 -14.75
C ARG A 220 22.22 -16.28 -13.94
N HIS A 221 21.44 -16.79 -12.99
CA HIS A 221 20.62 -15.95 -12.12
C HIS A 221 21.50 -14.95 -11.33
N LEU A 222 22.63 -15.42 -10.79
CA LEU A 222 23.61 -14.59 -10.10
C LEU A 222 24.20 -13.51 -11.01
N SER A 223 24.60 -13.87 -12.24
CA SER A 223 25.14 -12.94 -13.23
C SER A 223 24.14 -11.83 -13.56
N MET A 224 22.91 -12.20 -13.91
CA MET A 224 21.83 -11.28 -14.22
C MET A 224 21.51 -10.34 -13.04
N THR A 225 21.23 -10.88 -11.86
CA THR A 225 20.88 -10.06 -10.68
C THR A 225 22.04 -9.17 -10.21
N ASN A 226 23.30 -9.59 -10.42
CA ASN A 226 24.45 -8.71 -10.18
C ASN A 226 24.54 -7.55 -11.17
N LYS A 227 24.18 -7.77 -12.44
CA LYS A 227 24.13 -6.68 -13.44
C LYS A 227 23.02 -5.68 -13.11
N LEU A 228 21.83 -6.17 -12.75
CA LEU A 228 20.72 -5.34 -12.27
C LEU A 228 21.14 -4.53 -11.03
N GLY A 229 21.78 -5.16 -10.04
CA GLY A 229 22.26 -4.49 -8.83
C GLY A 229 23.39 -3.47 -9.05
N LYS A 230 24.06 -3.48 -10.21
CA LYS A 230 25.07 -2.47 -10.59
C LYS A 230 24.45 -1.26 -11.29
N THR A 231 23.22 -1.35 -11.75
CA THR A 231 22.54 -0.22 -12.39
C THR A 231 22.31 0.88 -11.36
N ILE A 232 22.74 2.09 -11.70
CA ILE A 232 22.52 3.30 -10.90
C ILE A 232 21.50 4.17 -11.63
N TYR A 233 20.53 4.68 -10.88
CA TYR A 233 19.52 5.61 -11.36
C TYR A 233 19.74 6.96 -10.70
N THR A 234 19.81 8.02 -11.50
CA THR A 234 19.83 9.39 -10.98
C THR A 234 18.41 9.83 -10.62
N HIS A 235 18.30 10.86 -9.77
CA HIS A 235 17.00 11.45 -9.44
C HIS A 235 16.28 11.96 -10.69
N GLU A 236 17.00 12.55 -11.65
CA GLU A 236 16.41 13.04 -12.90
C GLU A 236 15.83 11.90 -13.76
N GLU A 237 16.49 10.75 -13.81
CA GLU A 237 16.00 9.58 -14.54
C GLU A 237 14.73 9.01 -13.88
N ILE A 238 14.70 8.98 -12.55
CA ILE A 238 13.52 8.54 -11.78
C ILE A 238 12.36 9.51 -11.99
N GLU A 239 12.60 10.82 -11.89
CA GLU A 239 11.56 11.84 -12.14
C GLU A 239 11.02 11.73 -13.56
N SER A 240 11.91 11.54 -14.53
CA SER A 240 11.52 11.38 -15.93
C SER A 240 10.65 10.14 -16.14
N VAL A 241 11.00 8.98 -15.58
CA VAL A 241 10.20 7.76 -15.76
C VAL A 241 8.84 7.87 -15.08
N ILE A 242 8.78 8.44 -13.86
CA ILE A 242 7.51 8.69 -13.16
C ILE A 242 6.62 9.60 -14.01
N LYS A 243 7.16 10.70 -14.54
CA LYS A 243 6.42 11.63 -15.38
C LYS A 243 5.87 10.95 -16.65
N ASN A 244 6.67 10.13 -17.32
CA ASN A 244 6.24 9.42 -18.51
C ASN A 244 5.09 8.44 -18.19
N TYR A 245 5.17 7.69 -17.08
CA TYR A 245 4.06 6.87 -16.63
C TYR A 245 2.81 7.70 -16.34
N GLN A 246 2.95 8.85 -15.66
CA GLN A 246 1.82 9.73 -15.37
C GLN A 246 1.14 10.23 -16.65
N GLU A 247 1.92 10.55 -17.69
CA GLU A 247 1.39 10.93 -19.00
C GLU A 247 0.64 9.76 -19.64
N MET A 248 1.20 8.55 -19.64
CA MET A 248 0.55 7.34 -20.17
C MET A 248 -0.76 7.01 -19.44
N PHE A 249 -0.77 6.99 -18.11
CA PHE A 249 -1.99 6.67 -17.35
C PHE A 249 -3.08 7.73 -17.49
N LYS A 250 -2.74 8.99 -17.79
CA LYS A 250 -3.72 10.03 -18.11
C LYS A 250 -4.42 9.80 -19.46
N GLU A 251 -3.83 9.01 -20.37
CA GLU A 251 -4.45 8.65 -21.65
C GLU A 251 -5.65 7.71 -21.45
N ILE A 252 -5.74 6.98 -20.33
CA ILE A 252 -6.85 6.06 -20.06
C ILE A 252 -8.14 6.86 -19.87
N LYS A 253 -9.08 6.74 -20.83
CA LYS A 253 -10.43 7.35 -20.74
C LYS A 253 -11.52 6.30 -20.53
N ASN A 254 -11.26 5.07 -20.94
CA ASN A 254 -12.20 3.96 -20.85
C ASN A 254 -11.44 2.62 -20.66
N GLU A 255 -12.20 1.53 -20.52
CA GLU A 255 -11.65 0.19 -20.29
C GLU A 255 -10.83 -0.35 -21.47
N GLU A 256 -11.17 0.04 -22.71
CA GLU A 256 -10.49 -0.41 -23.93
C GLU A 256 -9.06 0.15 -24.00
N ASP A 257 -8.85 1.36 -23.50
CA ASP A 257 -7.52 2.01 -23.46
C ASP A 257 -6.56 1.28 -22.51
N LEU A 258 -7.08 0.70 -21.41
CA LEU A 258 -6.28 0.18 -20.29
C LEU A 258 -5.21 -0.82 -20.75
N SER A 259 -5.61 -1.82 -21.53
CA SER A 259 -4.70 -2.89 -21.97
C SER A 259 -3.52 -2.33 -22.78
N SER A 260 -3.78 -1.34 -23.64
CA SER A 260 -2.75 -0.72 -24.46
C SER A 260 -1.79 0.14 -23.63
N VAL A 261 -2.30 0.88 -22.65
CA VAL A 261 -1.49 1.71 -21.74
C VAL A 261 -0.63 0.84 -20.83
N LEU A 262 -1.18 -0.25 -20.29
CA LEU A 262 -0.40 -1.21 -19.47
C LEU A 262 0.72 -1.86 -20.28
N LEU A 263 0.49 -2.17 -21.56
CA LEU A 263 1.54 -2.71 -22.43
C LEU A 263 2.67 -1.68 -22.64
N LYS A 264 2.34 -0.41 -22.90
CA LYS A 264 3.33 0.67 -23.04
C LYS A 264 4.13 0.86 -21.74
N ALA A 265 3.43 0.92 -20.60
CA ALA A 265 4.05 1.09 -19.29
C ALA A 265 4.98 -0.08 -18.95
N LYS A 266 4.59 -1.31 -19.30
CA LYS A 266 5.43 -2.51 -19.16
C LYS A 266 6.70 -2.42 -19.99
N GLU A 267 6.61 -2.02 -21.25
CA GLU A 267 7.82 -1.87 -22.08
C GLU A 267 8.76 -0.80 -21.51
N GLN A 268 8.22 0.37 -21.13
CA GLN A 268 9.03 1.42 -20.52
C GLN A 268 9.67 0.98 -19.19
N LEU A 269 8.97 0.19 -18.37
CA LEU A 269 9.55 -0.41 -17.17
C LEU A 269 10.72 -1.33 -17.51
N LEU A 270 10.56 -2.21 -18.51
CA LEU A 270 11.64 -3.11 -18.92
C LEU A 270 12.84 -2.35 -19.47
N GLU A 271 12.63 -1.33 -20.31
CA GLU A 271 13.71 -0.47 -20.82
C GLU A 271 14.44 0.25 -19.67
N PHE A 272 13.69 0.84 -18.74
CA PHE A 272 14.25 1.55 -17.59
C PHE A 272 15.09 0.61 -16.70
N VAL A 273 14.53 -0.53 -16.31
CA VAL A 273 15.18 -1.46 -15.37
C VAL A 273 16.42 -2.12 -16.01
N THR A 274 16.35 -2.45 -17.30
CA THR A 274 17.44 -3.15 -17.99
C THR A 274 18.46 -2.25 -18.67
N LYS A 275 18.36 -0.91 -18.53
CA LYS A 275 19.27 0.07 -19.17
C LYS A 275 20.78 -0.20 -18.95
N GLY A 276 21.14 -0.80 -17.82
CA GLY A 276 22.53 -1.14 -17.47
C GLY A 276 23.06 -2.39 -18.17
N ILE A 277 22.24 -3.08 -18.96
CA ILE A 277 22.55 -4.34 -19.62
C ILE A 277 22.43 -4.15 -21.13
N SER A 278 23.52 -4.40 -21.87
CA SER A 278 23.48 -4.29 -23.34
C SER A 278 22.48 -5.29 -23.94
N PRO A 279 21.68 -4.91 -24.95
CA PRO A 279 20.82 -5.86 -25.67
C PRO A 279 21.55 -7.05 -26.32
N LYS A 280 22.87 -6.94 -26.52
CA LYS A 280 23.72 -8.04 -27.03
C LYS A 280 24.24 -8.97 -25.94
N ASP A 281 24.04 -8.61 -24.66
CA ASP A 281 24.45 -9.41 -23.52
C ASP A 281 23.53 -10.63 -23.35
N ALA A 282 24.11 -11.79 -23.04
CA ALA A 282 23.37 -13.04 -22.85
C ALA A 282 22.38 -13.00 -21.66
N ASP A 283 22.54 -12.05 -20.73
CA ASP A 283 21.65 -11.84 -19.60
C ASP A 283 20.53 -10.84 -19.88
N TYR A 284 20.53 -10.13 -21.03
CA TYR A 284 19.53 -9.09 -21.31
C TYR A 284 18.09 -9.61 -21.32
N GLN A 285 17.83 -10.66 -22.11
CA GLN A 285 16.49 -11.26 -22.15
C GLN A 285 16.11 -11.92 -20.83
N LEU A 286 17.09 -12.54 -20.15
CA LEU A 286 16.86 -13.13 -18.84
C LEU A 286 16.45 -12.07 -17.81
N ALA A 287 17.07 -10.89 -17.85
CA ALA A 287 16.70 -9.74 -17.00
C ALA A 287 15.30 -9.24 -17.32
N ARG A 288 14.92 -9.13 -18.60
CA ARG A 288 13.56 -8.72 -18.99
C ARG A 288 12.50 -9.71 -18.52
N ASP A 289 12.76 -11.01 -18.66
CA ASP A 289 11.86 -12.06 -18.19
C ASP A 289 11.72 -12.03 -16.67
N PHE A 290 12.83 -11.88 -15.95
CA PHE A 290 12.84 -11.77 -14.49
C PHE A 290 12.04 -10.57 -14.00
N VAL A 291 12.27 -9.39 -14.59
CA VAL A 291 11.55 -8.16 -14.22
C VAL A 291 10.06 -8.27 -14.58
N THR A 292 9.74 -8.90 -15.72
CA THR A 292 8.34 -9.18 -16.10
C THR A 292 7.64 -10.05 -15.06
N GLN A 293 8.27 -11.16 -14.65
CA GLN A 293 7.69 -12.04 -13.65
C GLN A 293 7.55 -11.35 -12.29
N ARG A 294 8.56 -10.57 -11.88
CA ARG A 294 8.57 -9.88 -10.59
C ARG A 294 7.50 -8.80 -10.48
N SER A 295 7.23 -8.09 -11.58
CA SER A 295 6.25 -6.99 -11.64
C SER A 295 4.82 -7.42 -11.99
N ASP A 296 4.59 -8.71 -12.25
CA ASP A 296 3.29 -9.23 -12.71
C ASP A 296 2.15 -8.90 -11.74
N ASP A 297 2.37 -9.10 -10.43
CA ASP A 297 1.39 -8.78 -9.39
C ASP A 297 1.11 -7.27 -9.31
N THR A 298 2.11 -6.43 -9.56
CA THR A 298 1.94 -4.98 -9.64
C THR A 298 1.06 -4.60 -10.84
N PHE A 299 1.31 -5.15 -12.03
CA PHE A 299 0.45 -4.89 -13.18
C PHE A 299 -0.99 -5.40 -12.99
N LYS A 300 -1.16 -6.58 -12.39
CA LYS A 300 -2.48 -7.12 -12.05
C LYS A 300 -3.23 -6.24 -11.06
N ARG A 301 -2.54 -5.73 -10.02
CA ARG A 301 -3.13 -4.83 -9.04
C ARG A 301 -3.57 -3.53 -9.70
N ILE A 302 -2.72 -2.95 -10.55
CA ILE A 302 -3.04 -1.76 -11.36
C ILE A 302 -4.28 -2.00 -12.21
N GLU A 303 -4.26 -3.07 -13.01
CA GLU A 303 -5.39 -3.43 -13.87
C GLU A 303 -6.69 -3.58 -13.07
N ASN A 304 -6.61 -4.24 -11.91
CA ASN A 304 -7.76 -4.50 -11.07
C ASN A 304 -8.42 -3.22 -10.55
N TYR A 305 -7.67 -2.29 -9.95
CA TYR A 305 -8.31 -1.08 -9.40
C TYR A 305 -8.87 -0.16 -10.48
N TRP A 306 -8.28 -0.13 -11.68
CA TRP A 306 -8.85 0.59 -12.82
C TRP A 306 -10.20 -0.01 -13.21
N LYS A 307 -10.30 -1.34 -13.32
CA LYS A 307 -11.57 -2.04 -13.56
C LYS A 307 -12.61 -1.77 -12.48
N MET A 308 -12.21 -1.75 -11.21
CA MET A 308 -13.12 -1.45 -10.10
C MET A 308 -13.74 -0.05 -10.19
N ILE A 309 -12.99 0.96 -10.68
CA ILE A 309 -13.54 2.30 -10.88
C ILE A 309 -14.68 2.28 -11.92
N TRP A 310 -14.50 1.61 -13.05
CA TRP A 310 -15.54 1.53 -14.08
C TRP A 310 -16.75 0.69 -13.66
N GLN A 311 -16.51 -0.43 -12.99
CA GLN A 311 -17.59 -1.25 -12.43
C GLN A 311 -18.40 -0.45 -11.39
N GLY A 312 -17.71 0.25 -10.48
CA GLY A 312 -18.35 1.11 -9.50
C GLY A 312 -19.21 2.20 -10.14
N LYS A 313 -18.75 2.80 -11.25
CA LYS A 313 -19.54 3.76 -12.03
C LYS A 313 -20.83 3.15 -12.58
N GLN A 314 -20.75 1.99 -13.23
CA GLN A 314 -21.92 1.34 -13.83
C GLN A 314 -22.98 0.99 -12.79
N GLU A 315 -22.55 0.49 -11.64
CA GLU A 315 -23.43 0.04 -10.57
C GLU A 315 -24.13 1.22 -9.88
N LEU A 316 -23.40 2.28 -9.51
CA LEU A 316 -23.97 3.48 -8.88
C LEU A 316 -24.98 4.20 -9.80
N HIS A 317 -24.72 4.23 -11.11
CA HIS A 317 -25.67 4.83 -12.07
C HIS A 317 -26.92 3.96 -12.31
N SER A 318 -26.83 2.64 -12.11
CA SER A 318 -27.97 1.73 -12.30
C SER A 318 -28.99 1.78 -11.16
N ALA A 319 -28.56 2.17 -9.95
CA ALA A 319 -29.43 2.33 -8.78
C ALA A 319 -30.40 3.53 -8.90
N PHE A 320 -30.08 4.54 -9.72
CA PHE A 320 -30.96 5.68 -10.01
C PHE A 320 -32.06 5.40 -11.06
N ARG A 321 -32.08 4.20 -11.66
CA ARG A 321 -33.08 3.80 -12.67
C ARG A 321 -34.08 2.72 -12.18
N ARG A 322 -34.10 2.42 -10.88
CA ARG A 322 -35.12 1.56 -10.26
C ARG A 322 -35.86 2.34 -9.17
#